data_AF-A0AA36N9N6-F1
#
_entry.id   AF-A0AA36N9N6-F1
#
_cell.length_a   1.000
_cell.length_b   1.000
_cell.length_c   1.000
_cell.angle_alpha   90.00
_cell.angle_beta   90.00
_cell.angle_gamma   90.00
#
_symmetry.space_group_name_H-M   'P 1'
#
loop_
_entity.id
_entity.type
_entity.pdbx_description
1 polymer ?
#
loop_
_entity_poly.entity_id
_entity_poly.type
_entity_poly.pdbx_seq_one_letter_code
_entity_poly.pdbx_strand_id
1 'polypeptide(L)'
;MPGSHHGEDAEEEEQVQVGRGRIRLQGHFCGVAVTASHRLELAIPVEEEVDINVLLPLLNGFKDSRKAKEPPEADGSPTNSKFDSSLWSTLEELLEIDRKGIEEEGDQVMEEMMGSFEPGWREAFTRGETFMRGETFVRGVSRRSSDATASESELAAKLREEERELRVTKAHERALEVDFQAKARWEC
;
A
#
# COMPACT_ATOMS: atom_id res chain seq x y z
N MET A 1 21.33 -59.02 -3.83
CA MET A 1 21.83 -57.98 -4.75
C MET A 1 21.36 -56.64 -4.20
N PRO A 2 22.16 -55.94 -3.39
CA PRO A 2 21.82 -54.61 -2.92
C PRO A 2 22.03 -53.61 -4.06
N GLY A 3 20.96 -52.92 -4.45
CA GLY A 3 20.97 -51.90 -5.49
C GLY A 3 21.56 -50.60 -4.97
N SER A 4 22.55 -50.09 -5.70
CA SER A 4 23.18 -48.79 -5.47
C SER A 4 22.21 -47.67 -5.85
N HIS A 5 21.72 -46.92 -4.87
CA HIS A 5 21.13 -45.62 -5.11
C HIS A 5 22.28 -44.62 -5.32
N HIS A 6 22.50 -44.24 -6.58
CA HIS A 6 23.20 -43.01 -6.91
C HIS A 6 22.33 -41.85 -6.42
N GLY A 7 22.82 -41.18 -5.37
CA GLY A 7 22.36 -39.84 -5.05
C GLY A 7 22.85 -38.92 -6.14
N GLU A 8 21.92 -38.47 -6.97
CA GLU A 8 22.12 -37.30 -7.82
C GLU A 8 22.18 -36.10 -6.87
N ASP A 9 23.39 -35.57 -6.70
CA ASP A 9 23.65 -34.30 -6.06
C ASP A 9 22.93 -33.23 -6.88
N ALA A 10 21.73 -32.86 -6.43
CA ALA A 10 21.00 -31.71 -6.93
C ALA A 10 21.78 -30.46 -6.51
N GLU A 11 22.56 -29.93 -7.44
CA GLU A 11 23.07 -28.58 -7.37
C GLU A 11 21.85 -27.63 -7.40
N GLU A 12 21.42 -27.21 -6.20
CA GLU A 12 20.47 -26.12 -6.03
C GLU A 12 21.11 -24.86 -6.63
N GLU A 13 20.76 -24.57 -7.90
CA GLU A 13 21.02 -23.28 -8.52
C GLU A 13 20.27 -22.21 -7.71
N GLU A 14 21.02 -21.52 -6.86
CA GLU A 14 20.57 -20.37 -6.09
C GLU A 14 20.09 -19.29 -7.09
N GLN A 15 18.79 -19.28 -7.39
CA GLN A 15 18.16 -18.25 -8.21
C GLN A 15 18.46 -16.89 -7.57
N VAL A 16 19.37 -16.15 -8.19
CA VAL A 16 19.73 -14.79 -7.80
C VAL A 16 18.50 -13.93 -8.05
N GLN A 17 17.64 -13.76 -7.04
CA GLN A 17 16.55 -12.79 -7.04
C GLN A 17 17.14 -11.43 -7.45
N VAL A 18 16.80 -10.97 -8.64
CA VAL A 18 17.17 -9.64 -9.08
C VAL A 18 16.42 -8.67 -8.17
N GLY A 19 17.15 -8.08 -7.23
CA GLY A 19 16.56 -7.28 -6.16
C GLY A 19 15.76 -6.12 -6.73
N ARG A 20 14.51 -5.98 -6.27
CA ARG A 20 13.60 -4.87 -6.56
C ARG A 20 14.35 -3.54 -6.55
N GLY A 21 14.23 -2.78 -7.64
CA GLY A 21 14.87 -1.47 -7.78
C GLY A 21 14.52 -0.55 -6.60
N ARG A 22 15.54 0.09 -6.03
CA ARG A 22 15.37 1.12 -4.99
C ARG A 22 15.77 2.47 -5.55
N ILE A 23 15.00 3.49 -5.19
CA ILE A 23 15.27 4.87 -5.54
C ILE A 23 15.65 5.62 -4.27
N ARG A 24 16.83 6.24 -4.27
CA ARG A 24 17.24 7.16 -3.20
C ARG A 24 16.64 8.54 -3.47
N LEU A 25 15.74 8.97 -2.59
CA LEU A 25 15.21 10.32 -2.57
C LEU A 25 16.07 11.16 -1.62
N GLN A 26 16.72 12.19 -2.16
CA GLN A 26 17.54 13.12 -1.39
C GLN A 26 17.13 14.56 -1.70
N GLY A 27 16.68 15.32 -0.69
CA GLY A 27 16.27 16.70 -0.87
C GLY A 27 15.41 17.24 0.27
N HIS A 28 14.64 18.28 -0.02
CA HIS A 28 13.66 18.86 0.90
C HIS A 28 12.31 18.89 0.21
N PHE A 29 11.31 18.27 0.83
CA PHE A 29 9.91 18.45 0.44
C PHE A 29 9.39 19.73 1.09
N CYS A 30 9.17 20.76 0.28
CA CYS A 30 8.58 22.02 0.71
C CYS A 30 7.18 22.15 0.11
N GLY A 31 6.17 22.36 0.95
CA GLY A 31 4.79 22.43 0.48
C GLY A 31 3.81 22.91 1.53
N VAL A 32 2.52 22.83 1.21
CA VAL A 32 1.43 23.18 2.12
C VAL A 32 0.47 22.00 2.19
N ALA A 33 0.28 21.44 3.38
CA ALA A 33 -0.78 20.48 3.64
C ALA A 33 -2.03 21.21 4.10
N VAL A 34 -3.15 20.96 3.41
CA VAL A 34 -4.45 21.53 3.77
C VAL A 34 -5.34 20.38 4.21
N THR A 35 -5.80 20.44 5.45
CA THR A 35 -6.81 19.56 6.03
C THR A 35 -8.13 20.32 6.20
N ALA A 36 -9.19 19.65 6.65
CA ALA A 36 -10.48 20.30 6.88
C ALA A 36 -10.41 21.45 7.90
N SER A 37 -9.46 21.40 8.85
CA SER A 37 -9.35 22.34 9.97
C SER A 37 -8.08 23.18 9.94
N HIS A 38 -7.04 22.75 9.24
CA HIS A 38 -5.72 23.39 9.31
C HIS A 38 -5.06 23.52 7.95
N ARG A 39 -4.25 24.57 7.82
CA ARG A 39 -3.30 24.78 6.74
C ARG A 39 -1.90 24.80 7.36
N LEU A 40 -1.08 23.81 7.01
CA LEU A 40 0.26 23.62 7.55
C LEU A 40 1.29 23.84 6.44
N GLU A 41 2.26 24.72 6.68
CA GLU A 41 3.44 24.83 5.84
C GLU A 41 4.45 23.78 6.27
N LEU A 42 4.88 22.94 5.32
CA LEU A 42 5.74 21.79 5.55
C LEU A 42 7.09 22.00 4.88
N ALA A 43 8.16 21.72 5.61
CA ALA A 43 9.53 21.62 5.13
C ALA A 43 10.14 20.35 5.72
N ILE A 44 10.05 19.24 4.97
CA ILE A 44 10.47 17.92 5.43
C ILE A 44 11.75 17.53 4.68
N PRO A 45 12.89 17.36 5.36
CA PRO A 45 14.07 16.78 4.72
C PRO A 45 13.77 15.33 4.33
N VAL A 46 14.09 14.96 3.10
CA VAL A 46 13.92 13.61 2.57
C VAL A 46 15.31 13.06 2.30
N GLU A 47 15.67 12.01 3.02
CA GLU A 47 16.89 11.23 2.79
C GLU A 47 16.57 9.75 3.01
N GLU A 48 15.81 9.17 2.09
CA GLU A 48 15.28 7.82 2.24
C GLU A 48 15.43 7.02 0.94
N GLU A 49 15.68 5.72 1.08
CA GLU A 49 15.59 4.78 -0.03
C GLU A 49 14.18 4.17 -0.05
N VAL A 50 13.49 4.35 -1.17
CA VAL A 50 12.12 3.90 -1.33
C VAL A 50 12.06 2.83 -2.42
N ASP A 51 11.25 1.81 -2.19
CA ASP A 51 10.94 0.81 -3.22
C ASP A 51 10.25 1.52 -4.40
N ILE A 52 10.72 1.22 -5.61
CA ILE A 52 10.20 1.82 -6.84
C ILE A 52 8.69 1.65 -7.01
N ASN A 53 8.14 0.54 -6.49
CA ASN A 53 6.72 0.24 -6.52
C ASN A 53 5.86 1.23 -5.72
N VAL A 54 6.43 1.87 -4.68
CA VAL A 54 5.74 2.87 -3.86
C VAL A 54 5.69 4.23 -4.58
N LEU A 55 6.65 4.49 -5.47
CA LEU A 55 6.74 5.78 -6.19
C LEU A 55 5.70 5.89 -7.30
N LEU A 56 5.36 4.79 -7.97
CA LEU A 56 4.41 4.74 -9.08
C LEU A 56 3.04 5.36 -8.78
N PRO A 57 2.32 4.96 -7.71
CA PRO A 57 1.04 5.57 -7.35
C PRO A 57 1.15 7.08 -7.09
N LEU A 58 2.26 7.52 -6.49
CA LEU A 58 2.50 8.93 -6.19
C LEU A 58 2.66 9.76 -7.47
N LEU A 59 3.45 9.26 -8.43
CA LEU A 59 3.67 9.87 -9.74
C LEU A 59 2.38 9.98 -10.54
N ASN A 60 1.57 8.91 -10.54
CA ASN A 60 0.25 8.90 -11.19
C ASN A 60 -0.71 9.91 -10.55
N GLY A 61 -0.72 10.01 -9.22
CA GLY A 61 -1.51 11.02 -8.51
C GLY A 61 -1.12 12.45 -8.90
N PHE A 62 0.17 12.74 -9.10
CA PHE A 62 0.60 14.04 -9.60
C PHE A 62 0.14 14.30 -11.03
N LYS A 63 0.18 13.30 -11.91
CA LYS A 63 -0.31 13.40 -13.30
C LYS A 63 -1.82 13.71 -13.33
N ASP A 64 -2.61 13.01 -12.53
CA ASP A 64 -4.06 13.17 -12.51
C ASP A 64 -4.49 14.49 -11.87
N SER A 65 -3.81 14.91 -10.79
CA SER A 65 -4.09 16.21 -10.16
C SER A 65 -3.80 17.41 -11.09
N ARG A 66 -2.88 17.26 -12.04
CA ARG A 66 -2.62 18.29 -13.06
C ARG A 66 -3.70 18.34 -14.12
N LYS A 67 -4.10 17.19 -14.65
CA LYS A 67 -5.24 17.10 -15.59
C LYS A 67 -6.51 17.69 -15.00
N ALA A 68 -6.75 17.49 -13.70
CA ALA A 68 -7.89 18.07 -12.99
C ALA A 68 -7.80 19.59 -12.78
N LYS A 69 -6.58 20.16 -12.79
CA LYS A 69 -6.33 21.60 -12.60
C LYS A 69 -6.33 22.39 -13.88
N GLU A 70 -6.20 21.77 -15.05
CA GLU A 70 -6.35 22.47 -16.33
C GLU A 70 -7.83 22.89 -16.47
N PRO A 71 -8.16 24.19 -16.33
CA PRO A 71 -9.50 24.63 -16.64
C PRO A 71 -9.75 24.34 -18.13
N PRO A 72 -10.97 23.91 -18.51
CA PRO A 72 -11.31 23.74 -19.92
C PRO A 72 -11.09 25.07 -20.62
N GLU A 73 -10.11 25.09 -21.52
CA GLU A 73 -9.62 26.20 -22.35
C GLU A 73 -10.45 27.49 -22.27
N ALA A 74 -10.09 28.36 -21.32
CA ALA A 74 -10.35 29.78 -21.45
C ALA A 74 -9.11 30.39 -22.10
N ASP A 75 -9.21 30.66 -23.41
CA ASP A 75 -8.24 31.33 -24.28
C ASP A 75 -7.35 32.33 -23.52
N GLY A 76 -6.13 31.94 -23.12
CA GLY A 76 -5.34 32.85 -22.30
C GLY A 76 -4.02 32.33 -21.76
N SER A 77 -3.04 32.17 -22.66
CA SER A 77 -1.59 32.22 -22.36
C SER A 77 -1.00 31.03 -21.56
N PRO A 78 -0.20 30.16 -22.21
CA PRO A 78 0.51 29.08 -21.53
C PRO A 78 1.68 29.65 -20.73
N THR A 79 1.50 29.83 -19.41
CA THR A 79 2.63 30.06 -18.50
C THR A 79 3.35 28.73 -18.26
N ASN A 80 4.22 28.43 -19.22
CA ASN A 80 5.24 27.39 -19.26
C ASN A 80 6.01 27.28 -17.93
N SER A 81 5.57 26.37 -17.06
CA SER A 81 6.51 25.45 -16.46
C SER A 81 6.77 24.39 -17.53
N LYS A 82 7.87 24.52 -18.29
CA LYS A 82 8.32 23.47 -19.22
C LYS A 82 8.74 22.28 -18.39
N PHE A 83 7.74 21.53 -17.96
CA PHE A 83 7.94 20.21 -17.42
C PHE A 83 8.47 19.38 -18.57
N ASP A 84 9.66 18.82 -18.38
CA ASP A 84 10.33 18.05 -19.41
C ASP A 84 9.52 16.76 -19.61
N SER A 85 8.58 16.79 -20.55
CA SER A 85 7.73 15.63 -20.89
C SER A 85 8.59 14.42 -21.24
N SER A 86 9.79 14.67 -21.77
CA SER A 86 10.82 13.67 -22.05
C SER A 86 11.21 12.87 -20.81
N LEU A 87 11.51 13.52 -19.68
CA LEU A 87 11.90 12.87 -18.43
C LEU A 87 10.79 11.98 -17.87
N TRP A 88 9.53 12.39 -18.05
CA TRP A 88 8.38 11.61 -17.59
C TRP A 88 8.14 10.39 -18.44
N SER A 89 8.27 10.52 -19.76
CA SER A 89 8.22 9.36 -20.66
C SER A 89 9.33 8.37 -20.37
N THR A 90 10.56 8.83 -20.10
CA THR A 90 11.68 7.94 -19.73
C THR A 90 11.43 7.25 -18.40
N LEU A 91 10.87 7.95 -17.41
CA LEU A 91 10.54 7.37 -16.12
C LEU A 91 9.42 6.33 -16.23
N GLU A 92 8.36 6.62 -17.00
CA GLU A 92 7.29 5.66 -17.29
C GLU A 92 7.83 4.42 -18.01
N GLU A 93 8.71 4.58 -19.00
CA GLU A 93 9.34 3.46 -19.72
C GLU A 93 10.17 2.57 -18.79
N LEU A 94 11.00 3.15 -17.91
CA LEU A 94 11.78 2.39 -16.93
C LEU A 94 10.89 1.60 -15.96
N LEU A 95 9.79 2.20 -15.51
CA LEU A 95 8.84 1.56 -14.60
C LEU A 95 8.04 0.44 -15.28
N GLU A 96 7.74 0.59 -16.56
CA GLU A 96 7.05 -0.44 -17.36
C GLU A 96 7.97 -1.66 -17.58
N ILE A 97 9.28 -1.44 -17.76
CA ILE A 97 10.27 -2.52 -17.90
C ILE A 97 10.34 -3.35 -16.61
N ASP A 98 10.45 -2.69 -15.45
CA ASP A 98 10.49 -3.37 -14.16
C ASP A 98 9.20 -4.15 -13.88
N ARG A 99 8.04 -3.59 -14.26
CA ARG A 99 6.75 -4.27 -14.09
C ARG A 99 6.66 -5.53 -14.95
N LYS A 100 7.09 -5.47 -16.22
CA LYS A 100 7.09 -6.65 -17.10
C LYS A 100 8.02 -7.73 -16.58
N GLY A 101 9.18 -7.36 -16.03
CA GLY A 101 10.06 -8.30 -15.35
C GLY A 101 9.36 -9.05 -14.21
N ILE A 102 8.56 -8.33 -13.40
CA ILE A 102 7.82 -8.94 -12.28
C ILE A 102 6.70 -9.89 -12.75
N GLU A 103 5.96 -9.50 -13.79
CA GLU A 103 4.88 -10.35 -14.34
C GLU A 103 5.46 -11.62 -14.97
N GLU A 104 6.56 -11.51 -15.72
CA GLU A 104 7.23 -12.66 -16.36
C GLU A 104 7.87 -13.60 -15.33
N GLU A 105 8.56 -13.08 -14.31
CA GLU A 105 9.11 -13.90 -13.22
C GLU A 105 8.00 -14.55 -12.37
N GLY A 106 6.93 -13.81 -12.09
CA GLY A 106 5.78 -14.33 -11.34
C GLY A 106 5.11 -15.50 -12.03
N ASP A 107 4.93 -15.41 -13.35
CA ASP A 107 4.38 -16.49 -14.16
C ASP A 107 5.31 -17.71 -14.20
N GLN A 108 6.63 -17.49 -14.29
CA GLN A 108 7.63 -18.56 -14.33
C GLN A 108 7.71 -19.33 -13.00
N VAL A 109 7.71 -18.63 -11.87
CA VAL A 109 7.69 -19.24 -10.52
C VAL A 109 6.37 -19.98 -10.29
N MET A 110 5.24 -19.41 -10.71
CA MET A 110 3.95 -20.11 -10.66
C MET A 110 3.95 -21.37 -11.51
N GLU A 111 4.53 -21.33 -12.71
CA GLU A 111 4.62 -22.48 -13.61
C GLU A 111 5.52 -23.59 -13.06
N GLU A 112 6.67 -23.23 -12.48
CA GLU A 112 7.59 -24.17 -11.82
C GLU A 112 6.94 -24.79 -10.57
N MET A 113 6.30 -23.97 -9.73
CA MET A 113 5.56 -24.44 -8.56
C MET A 113 4.42 -25.38 -8.98
N MET A 114 3.65 -25.02 -10.02
CA MET A 114 2.64 -25.88 -10.64
C MET A 114 3.22 -27.15 -11.27
N GLY A 115 4.50 -27.16 -11.65
CA GLY A 115 5.27 -28.31 -12.13
C GLY A 115 5.53 -29.36 -11.07
N SER A 116 5.72 -28.92 -9.83
CA SER A 116 6.02 -29.79 -8.68
C SER A 116 4.79 -30.50 -8.09
N PHE A 117 3.57 -30.02 -8.36
CA PHE A 117 2.35 -30.66 -7.86
C PHE A 117 2.00 -31.91 -8.67
N GLU A 118 1.41 -32.90 -7.99
CA GLU A 118 0.89 -34.10 -8.66
C GLU A 118 -0.14 -33.72 -9.75
N PRO A 119 -0.19 -34.46 -10.88
CA PRO A 119 -1.03 -34.12 -12.04
C PRO A 119 -2.51 -33.85 -11.72
N GLY A 120 -3.04 -34.47 -10.66
CA GLY A 120 -4.43 -34.28 -10.21
C GLY A 120 -4.75 -32.87 -9.71
N TRP A 121 -3.77 -32.15 -9.14
CA TRP A 121 -3.98 -30.78 -8.65
C TRP A 121 -4.06 -29.76 -9.80
N ARG A 122 -3.27 -29.96 -10.86
CA ARG A 122 -3.24 -29.07 -12.02
C ARG A 122 -4.59 -29.05 -12.75
N GLU A 123 -5.25 -30.20 -12.86
CA GLU A 123 -6.60 -30.29 -13.43
C GLU A 123 -7.70 -29.69 -12.53
N ALA A 124 -7.54 -29.76 -11.21
CA ALA A 124 -8.49 -29.17 -10.26
C ALA A 124 -8.43 -27.63 -10.29
N PHE A 125 -7.21 -27.07 -10.36
CA PHE A 125 -6.99 -25.62 -10.39
C PHE A 125 -7.49 -24.98 -11.70
N THR A 126 -7.19 -25.61 -12.84
CA THR A 126 -7.63 -25.13 -14.17
C THR A 126 -9.13 -25.22 -14.39
N ARG A 127 -9.83 -26.14 -13.71
CA ARG A 127 -11.30 -26.24 -13.76
C ARG A 127 -12.02 -25.19 -12.92
N GLY A 128 -11.31 -24.38 -12.13
CA GLY A 128 -11.95 -23.41 -11.22
C GLY A 128 -12.85 -24.07 -10.18
N GLU A 129 -12.69 -25.38 -9.95
CA GLU A 129 -13.41 -26.10 -8.91
C GLU A 129 -12.81 -25.65 -7.57
N THR A 130 -13.41 -24.60 -6.99
CA THR A 130 -13.15 -24.20 -5.61
C THR A 130 -13.32 -25.44 -4.73
N PHE A 131 -12.19 -25.93 -4.23
CA PHE A 131 -12.09 -27.13 -3.39
C PHE A 131 -12.66 -26.82 -2.00
N MET A 132 -13.97 -26.62 -1.92
CA MET A 132 -14.75 -26.49 -0.68
C MET A 132 -15.48 -27.81 -0.41
N ARG A 133 -14.73 -28.92 -0.42
CA ARG A 133 -15.14 -30.26 0.03
C ARG A 133 -13.87 -31.00 0.40
N GLY A 134 -13.56 -31.33 1.65
CA GLY A 134 -14.26 -31.25 2.93
C GLY A 134 -13.38 -31.98 3.96
N GLU A 135 -13.75 -31.87 5.22
CA GLU A 135 -13.47 -32.87 6.26
C GLU A 135 -12.01 -33.35 6.50
N THR A 136 -11.52 -32.96 7.68
CA THR A 136 -10.62 -33.75 8.55
C THR A 136 -9.18 -34.00 8.10
N PHE A 137 -8.30 -33.01 8.29
CA PHE A 137 -6.89 -33.15 8.70
C PHE A 137 -6.40 -31.71 8.94
N VAL A 138 -6.36 -31.16 10.16
CA VAL A 138 -5.26 -31.30 11.13
C VAL A 138 -5.81 -31.04 12.53
N ARG A 139 -5.65 -32.02 13.41
CA ARG A 139 -5.92 -31.93 14.84
C ARG A 139 -4.71 -31.24 15.50
N GLY A 140 -4.86 -29.98 15.94
CA GLY A 140 -4.01 -29.46 17.01
C GLY A 140 -3.47 -28.03 16.96
N VAL A 141 -4.25 -27.01 16.59
CA VAL A 141 -4.12 -25.67 17.22
C VAL A 141 -5.52 -25.06 17.33
N SER A 142 -6.19 -25.33 18.46
CA SER A 142 -7.46 -24.68 18.80
C SER A 142 -7.17 -23.25 19.26
N ARG A 143 -7.01 -22.33 18.32
CA ARG A 143 -7.25 -20.91 18.58
C ARG A 143 -8.77 -20.73 18.55
N ARG A 144 -9.36 -20.58 19.73
CA ARG A 144 -10.73 -20.11 19.94
C ARG A 144 -10.86 -18.71 19.33
N SER A 145 -11.23 -18.63 18.07
CA SER A 145 -11.91 -17.48 17.49
C SER A 145 -13.41 -17.74 17.66
N SER A 146 -13.91 -17.52 18.88
CA SER A 146 -15.35 -17.43 19.10
C SER A 146 -15.79 -16.04 18.64
N ASP A 147 -16.41 -16.02 17.47
CA ASP A 147 -17.26 -14.95 17.00
C ASP A 147 -18.23 -14.53 18.11
N ALA A 148 -18.00 -13.35 18.67
CA ALA A 148 -19.00 -12.65 19.46
C ALA A 148 -19.92 -11.92 18.47
N THR A 149 -21.05 -12.53 18.13
CA THR A 149 -22.20 -11.78 17.64
C THR A 149 -22.72 -10.94 18.79
N ALA A 150 -22.05 -9.81 19.03
CA ALA A 150 -22.49 -8.81 19.99
C ALA A 150 -23.94 -8.46 19.65
N SER A 151 -24.85 -8.63 20.60
CA SER A 151 -26.26 -8.32 20.37
C SER A 151 -26.41 -6.86 20.00
N GLU A 152 -27.40 -6.51 19.16
CA GLU A 152 -27.64 -5.11 18.75
C GLU A 152 -27.74 -4.14 19.95
N SER A 153 -28.22 -4.63 21.09
CA SER A 153 -28.26 -3.90 22.35
C SER A 153 -26.88 -3.54 22.91
N GLU A 154 -25.88 -4.41 22.74
CA GLU A 154 -24.50 -4.20 23.19
C GLU A 154 -23.77 -3.22 22.29
N LEU A 155 -23.98 -3.31 20.97
CA LEU A 155 -23.48 -2.33 20.00
C LEU A 155 -24.08 -0.94 20.25
N ALA A 156 -25.38 -0.85 20.51
CA ALA A 156 -26.05 0.41 20.85
C ALA A 156 -25.57 0.99 22.20
N ALA A 157 -25.16 0.15 23.15
CA ALA A 157 -24.55 0.61 24.40
C ALA A 157 -23.15 1.18 24.16
N LYS A 158 -22.29 0.47 23.40
CA LYS A 158 -20.95 0.93 23.05
C LYS A 158 -20.96 2.25 22.28
N LEU A 159 -21.88 2.40 21.32
CA LEU A 159 -21.99 3.63 20.54
C LEU A 159 -22.40 4.84 21.41
N ARG A 160 -23.25 4.65 22.43
CA ARG A 160 -23.60 5.71 23.39
C ARG A 160 -22.45 6.04 24.34
N GLU A 161 -21.61 5.08 24.67
CA GLU A 161 -20.42 5.29 25.50
C GLU A 161 -19.37 6.08 24.73
N GLU A 162 -19.09 5.68 23.49
CA GLU A 162 -18.19 6.40 22.58
C GLU A 162 -18.67 7.84 22.31
N GLU A 163 -19.98 8.05 22.13
CA GLU A 163 -20.54 9.40 21.96
C GLU A 163 -20.34 10.27 23.22
N ARG A 164 -20.36 9.68 24.42
CA ARG A 164 -20.08 10.42 25.67
C ARG A 164 -18.61 10.80 25.75
N GLU A 165 -17.69 9.89 25.39
CA GLU A 165 -16.26 10.18 25.38
C GLU A 165 -15.93 11.30 24.40
N LEU A 166 -16.50 11.26 23.18
CA LEU A 166 -16.34 12.31 22.18
C LEU A 166 -16.85 13.68 22.65
N ARG A 167 -17.91 13.71 23.46
CA ARG A 167 -18.41 14.97 24.04
C ARG A 167 -17.47 15.53 25.09
N VAL A 168 -16.84 14.67 25.90
CA VAL A 168 -15.87 15.09 26.93
C VAL A 168 -14.60 15.62 26.27
N THR A 169 -14.05 14.92 25.27
CA THR A 169 -12.85 15.37 24.55
C THR A 169 -13.07 16.69 23.83
N LYS A 170 -14.22 16.86 23.16
CA LYS A 170 -14.59 18.12 22.51
C LYS A 170 -14.81 19.27 23.49
N ALA A 171 -15.32 19.00 24.69
CA ALA A 171 -15.44 20.00 25.74
C ALA A 171 -14.07 20.41 26.28
N HIS A 172 -13.15 19.46 26.43
CA HIS A 172 -11.77 19.72 26.85
C HIS A 172 -11.01 20.57 25.81
N GLU A 173 -11.11 20.23 24.52
CA GLU A 173 -10.51 21.00 23.43
C GLU A 173 -11.01 22.46 23.41
N ARG A 174 -12.33 22.67 23.57
CA ARG A 174 -12.89 24.03 23.68
C ARG A 174 -12.39 24.79 24.91
N ALA A 175 -12.15 24.10 26.03
CA ALA A 175 -11.61 24.73 27.22
C ALA A 175 -10.16 25.20 27.00
N LEU A 176 -9.35 24.39 26.30
CA LEU A 176 -7.98 24.77 25.93
C LEU A 176 -7.94 25.97 24.96
N GLU A 177 -8.84 25.99 23.97
CA GLU A 177 -8.97 27.13 23.05
C GLU A 177 -9.31 28.44 23.78
N VAL A 178 -10.24 28.37 24.76
CA VAL A 178 -10.59 29.54 25.57
C VAL A 178 -9.42 30.01 26.45
N ASP A 179 -8.66 29.08 27.05
CA ASP A 179 -7.46 29.42 27.84
C ASP A 179 -6.37 30.05 26.97
N PHE A 180 -6.18 29.53 25.75
CA PHE A 180 -5.24 30.08 24.78
C PHE A 180 -5.63 31.51 24.36
N GLN A 181 -6.90 31.73 24.01
CA GLN A 181 -7.40 33.06 23.68
C GLN A 181 -7.33 34.03 24.87
N ALA A 182 -7.52 33.55 26.09
CA ALA A 182 -7.35 34.36 27.29
C ALA A 182 -5.88 34.80 27.43
N LYS A 183 -4.91 33.88 27.35
CA LYS A 183 -3.48 34.21 27.43
C LYS A 183 -3.05 35.22 26.36
N ALA A 184 -3.50 35.04 25.12
CA ALA A 184 -3.18 35.96 24.02
C ALA A 184 -3.69 37.40 24.29
N ARG A 185 -4.79 37.57 25.04
CA ARG A 185 -5.31 38.89 25.42
C ARG A 185 -4.52 39.56 26.55
N TRP A 186 -3.81 38.79 27.38
CA TRP A 186 -3.00 39.34 28.48
C TRP A 186 -1.60 39.77 28.05
N GLU A 187 -1.11 39.28 26.91
CA GLU A 187 0.22 39.59 26.38
C GLU A 187 0.24 40.83 25.45
N CYS A 188 -0.93 41.42 25.16
CA CYS A 188 -1.09 42.67 24.42
C CYS A 188 -1.44 43.83 25.37
#